data_AF-A0A445N324-F1
#
_entry.id   AF-A0A445N324-F1
#
_cell.length_a   1.000
_cell.length_b   1.000
_cell.length_c   1.000
_cell.angle_alpha   90.00
_cell.angle_beta   90.00
_cell.angle_gamma   90.00
#
_symmetry.space_group_name_H-M   'P 1'
#
loop_
_entity.id
_entity.type
_entity.pdbx_description
1 polymer ?
#
loop_
_entity_poly.entity_id
_entity_poly.type
_entity_poly.pdbx_seq_one_letter_code
_entity_poly.pdbx_strand_id
1 'polypeptide(L)' 'MDIEHIEKRFGVTAVKLGFITSDQLVEALAVQVAEDISTGDHDLIGKILFEQGILNMEQIDHVLKSMNS' A
#
# COMPACT_ATOMS: atom_id res chain seq x y z
N MET A 1 -13.53 -11.92 -1.07
CA MET A 1 -12.43 -11.16 -1.69
C MET A 1 -11.47 -10.89 -0.57
N ASP A 2 -10.30 -11.52 -0.58
CA ASP A 2 -9.40 -11.51 0.57
C ASP A 2 -8.65 -10.17 0.62
N ILE A 3 -8.49 -9.61 1.83
CA ILE A 3 -7.88 -8.28 2.05
C ILE A 3 -6.48 -8.21 1.43
N GLU A 4 -5.70 -9.29 1.55
CA GLU A 4 -4.36 -9.43 0.97
C GLU A 4 -4.33 -9.22 -0.56
N HIS A 5 -5.38 -9.66 -1.28
CA HIS A 5 -5.46 -9.46 -2.73
C HIS A 5 -5.72 -7.99 -3.08
N ILE A 6 -6.45 -7.25 -2.24
CA ILE A 6 -6.75 -5.83 -2.43
C ILE A 6 -5.47 -5.01 -2.22
N GLU A 7 -4.68 -5.35 -1.21
CA GLU A 7 -3.44 -4.64 -0.89
C GLU A 7 -2.35 -4.85 -1.94
N LYS A 8 -2.18 -6.09 -2.43
CA LYS A 8 -1.29 -6.36 -3.56
C LYS A 8 -1.68 -5.55 -4.79
N ARG A 9 -2.98 -5.46 -5.09
CA ARG A 9 -3.49 -4.65 -6.20
C ARG A 9 -3.23 -3.16 -5.98
N PHE A 10 -3.41 -2.66 -4.76
CA PHE A 10 -3.11 -1.28 -4.41
C PHE A 10 -1.63 -0.94 -4.68
N GLY A 11 -0.72 -1.72 -4.10
CA GLY A 11 0.72 -1.49 -4.23
C GLY A 11 1.20 -1.54 -5.69
N VAL A 12 0.77 -2.55 -6.45
CA VAL A 12 1.10 -2.67 -7.89
C VAL A 12 0.53 -1.49 -8.68
N THR A 13 -0.67 -1.02 -8.35
CA THR A 13 -1.29 0.13 -9.03
C THR A 13 -0.53 1.41 -8.72
N ALA A 14 -0.11 1.64 -7.48
CA ALA A 14 0.70 2.79 -7.09
C ALA A 14 2.06 2.83 -7.81
N VAL A 15 2.71 1.66 -8.01
CA VAL A 15 3.93 1.56 -8.83
C VAL A 15 3.65 1.89 -10.28
N LYS A 16 2.58 1.35 -10.88
CA LYS A 16 2.21 1.62 -12.28
C LYS A 16 1.89 3.09 -12.54
N LEU A 17 1.30 3.78 -11.55
CA LEU A 17 1.02 5.21 -11.60
C LEU A 17 2.26 6.08 -11.36
N GLY A 18 3.40 5.48 -11.00
CA GLY A 18 4.65 6.19 -10.76
C GLY A 18 4.68 6.99 -9.44
N PHE A 19 3.74 6.73 -8.52
CA PHE A 19 3.70 7.40 -7.22
C PHE A 19 4.69 6.81 -6.23
N ILE A 20 4.99 5.52 -6.37
CA ILE A 20 5.99 4.82 -5.57
C ILE A 20 6.89 3.99 -6.49
N THR A 21 8.09 3.69 -6.02
CA THR A 21 9.01 2.74 -6.64
C THR A 21 8.71 1.30 -6.19
N SER A 22 9.21 0.31 -6.93
CA SER A 22 9.14 -1.09 -6.51
C SER A 22 9.86 -1.33 -5.18
N ASP A 23 10.97 -0.61 -4.92
CA ASP A 23 11.71 -0.75 -3.66
C ASP A 23 10.91 -0.22 -2.47
N GLN A 24 10.27 0.93 -2.62
CA GLN A 24 9.34 1.47 -1.60
C GLN A 24 8.15 0.54 -1.35
N LEU A 25 7.65 -0.14 -2.39
CA LEU A 25 6.61 -1.14 -2.22
C LEU A 25 7.10 -2.35 -1.41
N VAL A 26 8.31 -2.84 -1.68
CA VAL A 26 8.91 -3.96 -0.94
C VAL A 26 9.16 -3.58 0.52
N GLU A 27 9.65 -2.37 0.77
CA GLU A 27 9.86 -1.86 2.13
C GLU A 27 8.54 -1.75 2.91
N ALA A 28 7.49 -1.20 2.29
CA ALA A 28 6.18 -1.09 2.93
C ALA A 28 5.56 -2.48 3.23
N LEU A 29 5.74 -3.47 2.34
CA LEU A 29 5.33 -4.86 2.60
C LEU A 29 6.10 -5.48 3.77
N ALA A 30 7.40 -5.19 3.90
CA ALA A 30 8.20 -5.70 5.00
C ALA A 30 7.75 -5.11 6.35
N VAL A 31 7.40 -3.82 6.38
CA VAL A 31 6.82 -3.16 7.55
C VAL A 31 5.47 -3.78 7.91
N GLN A 32 4.59 -3.95 6.93
CA GLN A 32 3.27 -4.55 7.13
C GLN A 32 3.35 -5.93 7.79
N VAL A 33 4.23 -6.80 7.27
CA VAL A 33 4.46 -8.14 7.83
C VAL A 33 5.04 -8.08 9.25
N ALA A 34 5.94 -7.13 9.52
CA ALA A 34 6.52 -6.96 10.85
C ALA A 34 5.47 -6.49 11.88
N GLU A 35 4.59 -5.59 11.50
CA GLU A 35 3.48 -5.09 12.33
C GLU A 35 2.46 -6.19 12.58
N ASP A 36 2.07 -6.95 11.54
CA ASP A 36 1.17 -8.10 11.64
C ASP A 36 1.63 -9.12 12.70
N ILE A 37 2.92 -9.43 12.71
CA ILE A 37 3.52 -10.38 13.67
C ILE A 37 3.52 -9.79 15.09
N SER A 38 3.69 -8.47 15.21
CA SER A 38 3.84 -7.79 16.51
C SER A 38 2.52 -7.47 17.20
N THR A 39 1.49 -7.07 16.45
CA THR A 39 0.21 -6.58 17.00
C THR A 39 -0.96 -7.49 16.67
N GLY A 40 -0.84 -8.33 15.64
CA GLY A 40 -1.95 -9.09 15.08
C GLY A 40 -2.92 -8.24 14.24
N ASP A 41 -2.60 -6.96 14.02
CA ASP A 41 -3.39 -6.05 13.20
C ASP A 41 -2.83 -5.99 11.78
N HIS A 42 -3.66 -6.36 10.80
CA HIS A 42 -3.42 -6.12 9.37
C HIS A 42 -3.55 -4.62 9.08
N ASP A 43 -2.46 -3.88 9.28
CA ASP A 43 -2.38 -2.50 8.84
C ASP A 43 -2.32 -2.44 7.30
N LEU A 44 -3.06 -1.50 6.72
CA LEU A 44 -3.18 -1.39 5.27
C LEU A 44 -1.87 -0.84 4.68
N ILE A 45 -1.34 -1.44 3.61
CA ILE A 45 -0.12 -0.94 2.96
C ILE A 45 -0.22 0.54 2.52
N GLY A 46 -1.42 1.00 2.15
CA GLY A 46 -1.67 2.40 1.82
C GLY A 46 -1.49 3.35 3.00
N LYS A 47 -1.80 2.89 4.23
CA LYS A 47 -1.56 3.64 5.48
C LYS A 47 -0.08 3.75 5.77
N ILE A 48 0.67 2.65 5.66
CA ILE A 48 2.13 2.62 5.87
C ILE A 48 2.82 3.61 4.91
N LEU A 49 2.47 3.57 3.62
CA LEU A 49 3.01 4.48 2.62
C LEU A 49 2.65 5.95 2.89
N PHE A 50 1.49 6.22 3.50
CA PHE A 50 1.08 7.56 3.91
C PHE A 50 1.86 8.06 5.13
N GLU A 51 1.99 7.22 6.15
CA GLU A 51 2.71 7.56 7.39
C GLU A 51 4.21 7.77 7.15
N GLN A 52 4.79 7.07 6.17
CA GLN A 52 6.16 7.30 5.70
C GLN A 52 6.30 8.56 4.81
N GLY A 53 5.21 9.26 4.49
CA GLY A 53 5.20 10.43 3.62
C GLY A 53 5.49 10.13 2.15
N ILE A 54 5.44 8.86 1.75
CA ILE A 54 5.68 8.41 0.37
C ILE A 54 4.44 8.71 -0.49
N LEU A 55 3.26 8.46 0.06
CA LEU A 55 1.98 8.83 -0.55
C LEU A 55 1.30 9.94 0.24
N ASN A 56 0.59 10.80 -0.47
CA ASN A 56 -0.39 11.70 0.13
C ASN A 56 -1.83 11.21 -0.13
N MET A 57 -2.81 11.83 0.52
CA MET A 57 -4.22 11.44 0.41
C MET A 57 -4.78 11.54 -1.03
N GLU A 58 -4.33 12.51 -1.82
CA GLU A 58 -4.77 12.67 -3.22
C GLU A 58 -4.26 11.51 -4.08
N GLN A 59 -3.01 11.10 -3.89
CA GLN A 59 -2.43 9.95 -4.59
C GLN A 59 -3.10 8.64 -4.16
N ILE A 60 -3.40 8.47 -2.87
CA ILE A 60 -4.17 7.31 -2.37
C ILE A 60 -5.52 7.23 -3.06
N ASP A 61 -6.28 8.33 -3.06
CA ASP A 61 -7.59 8.39 -3.72
C ASP A 61 -7.50 8.07 -5.22
N HIS A 62 -6.46 8.57 -5.90
CA HIS A 62 -6.22 8.27 -7.30
C HIS A 62 -5.90 6.79 -7.55
N VAL A 63 -5.12 6.14 -6.68
CA VAL A 63 -4.85 4.69 -6.75
C VAL A 63 -6.15 3.90 -6.56
N LEU A 64 -6.95 4.23 -5.54
CA LEU A 64 -8.21 3.55 -5.25
C LEU A 64 -9.22 3.66 -6.40
N LYS A 65 -9.32 4.83 -7.04
CA LYS A 65 -10.15 5.03 -8.24
C LYS A 65 -9.67 4.17 -9.40
N SER A 66 -8.34 4.08 -9.59
CA SER A 66 -7.74 3.28 -10.66
C SER A 66 -7.94 1.76 -10.47
N MET A 67 -8.13 1.28 -9.24
CA MET A 67 -8.40 -0.14 -8.95
C MET A 67 -9.82 -0.59 -9.31
N ASN A 68 -10.77 0.35 -9.41
CA ASN A 68 -12.19 0.09 -9.71
C ASN A 68 -12.53 0.26 -11.21
N SER A 69 -11.52 0.48 -12.05
CA SER A 69 -11.66 0.70 -13.50
C SER A 69 -11.48 -0.60 -14.29
#